data_AF-A0A3D1E436-F1
#
_entry.id   AF-A0A3D1E436-F1
#
_cell.length_a   1.000
_cell.length_b   1.000
_cell.length_c   1.000
_cell.angle_alpha   90.00
_cell.angle_beta   90.00
_cell.angle_gamma   90.00
#
_symmetry.space_group_name_H-M   'P 1'
#
loop_
_entity.id
_entity.type
_entity.pdbx_description
1 polymer ?
#
loop_
_entity_poly.entity_id
_entity_poly.type
_entity_poly.pdbx_seq_one_letter_code
_entity_poly.pdbx_strand_id
1 'polypeptide(L)' 'FGFALFYLRGVAPRSVRTQDIYRGVLPFVVIQIVGLLILWFFPEIVTIVPQLLE' A
#
# COMPACT_ATOMS: atom_id res chain seq x y z
N PHE A 1 2.48 3.86 -5.75
CA PHE A 1 2.60 4.57 -4.45
C PHE A 1 3.79 5.52 -4.37
N GLY A 2 5.02 5.15 -4.80
CA GLY A 2 6.19 6.03 -4.70
C GLY A 2 6.07 7.39 -5.41
N PHE A 3 5.42 7.46 -6.58
CA PHE A 3 5.21 8.71 -7.32
C PHE A 3 4.41 9.76 -6.53
N ALA A 4 3.38 9.32 -5.78
CA ALA A 4 2.59 10.21 -4.93
C ALA A 4 3.41 10.77 -3.76
N LEU A 5 4.40 10.02 -3.26
CA LEU A 5 5.28 10.47 -2.19
C LEU A 5 6.19 11.61 -2.64
N PHE A 6 6.68 11.56 -3.88
CA PHE A 6 7.46 12.65 -4.49
C PHE A 6 6.61 13.89 -4.72
N TYR A 7 5.34 13.73 -5.12
CA TYR A 7 4.40 14.83 -5.24
C TYR A 7 4.11 15.50 -3.89
N LEU A 8 3.88 14.70 -2.84
CA LEU A 8 3.70 15.19 -1.47
C LEU A 8 4.94 15.94 -0.96
N ARG A 9 6.16 15.46 -1.27
CA ARG A 9 7.40 16.19 -0.95
C ARG A 9 7.51 17.51 -1.72
N GLY A 10 7.01 17.57 -2.95
CA GLY A 10 6.98 18.78 -3.78
C GLY A 10 6.14 19.92 -3.19
N VAL A 11 5.04 19.58 -2.49
CA VAL A 11 4.14 20.57 -1.85
C VAL A 11 4.36 20.71 -0.34
N ALA A 12 5.15 19.82 0.29
CA ALA A 12 5.37 19.83 1.73
C ALA A 12 6.24 21.02 2.19
N PRO A 13 5.84 21.75 3.26
CA PRO A 13 6.63 22.82 3.86
C PRO A 13 8.03 22.35 4.29
N ARG A 14 8.97 23.30 4.43
CA ARG A 14 10.35 23.02 4.88
C ARG A 14 10.44 22.47 6.31
N SER A 15 9.41 22.70 7.13
CA SER A 15 9.29 22.16 8.50
C SER A 15 9.02 20.66 8.52
N VAL A 16 8.40 20.12 7.48
CA VAL A 16 8.12 18.69 7.36
C VAL A 16 9.35 18.02 6.77
N ARG A 17 9.95 17.05 7.46
CA ARG A 17 11.10 16.33 6.96
C ARG A 17 10.64 15.20 6.05
N THR A 18 11.50 14.79 5.13
CA THR A 18 11.25 13.62 4.29
C THR A 18 10.91 12.37 5.13
N GLN A 19 11.59 12.20 6.27
CA GLN A 19 11.34 11.09 7.20
C GLN A 19 9.91 11.08 7.77
N ASP A 20 9.28 12.23 7.96
CA ASP A 20 7.91 12.33 8.46
C ASP A 20 6.92 11.80 7.42
N ILE A 21 7.16 12.11 6.14
CA ILE A 21 6.37 11.61 5.01
C ILE A 21 6.52 10.08 4.90
N TYR A 22 7.75 9.55 5.03
CA TYR A 22 8.00 8.11 5.00
C TYR A 22 7.37 7.37 6.18
N ARG A 23 7.43 7.95 7.39
CA ARG A 23 6.77 7.37 8.57
C ARG A 23 5.25 7.35 8.43
N GLY A 24 4.66 8.37 7.81
CA GLY A 24 3.23 8.43 7.54
C GLY A 24 2.74 7.36 6.58
N VAL A 25 3.51 7.06 5.52
CA VAL A 25 3.11 6.03 4.52
C VAL A 25 3.41 4.60 4.96
N LEU A 26 4.41 4.41 5.83
CA LEU A 26 4.86 3.09 6.28
C LEU A 26 3.74 2.18 6.80
N PRO A 27 2.83 2.59 7.72
CA PRO A 27 1.77 1.72 8.20
C PRO A 27 0.83 1.24 7.09
N PHE A 28 0.55 2.09 6.10
CA PHE A 28 -0.30 1.71 4.96
C PHE A 28 0.38 0.66 4.08
N VAL A 29 1.69 0.81 3.80
CA VAL A 29 2.46 -0.17 3.04
C VAL A 29 2.53 -1.50 3.78
N VAL A 30 2.69 -1.49 5.11
CA VAL A 30 2.68 -2.72 5.91
C VAL A 30 1.33 -3.45 5.78
N ILE A 31 0.20 -2.72 5.88
CA ILE A 31 -1.12 -3.31 5.69
C ILE A 31 -1.27 -3.91 4.28
N GLN A 32 -0.77 -3.24 3.25
CA GLN A 32 -0.78 -3.78 1.88
C GLN A 32 0.03 -5.06 1.75
N ILE A 33 1.24 -5.10 2.30
CA ILE A 33 2.09 -6.30 2.28
C ILE A 33 1.39 -7.45 3.01
N VAL A 34 0.81 -7.18 4.18
CA VAL A 34 0.03 -8.20 4.92
C VAL A 34 -1.14 -8.70 4.08
N GLY A 35 -1.87 -7.80 3.41
CA GLY A 35 -2.96 -8.18 2.50
C GLY A 35 -2.46 -9.09 1.36
N LEU A 36 -1.34 -8.73 0.72
CA LEU A 36 -0.74 -9.56 -0.33
C LEU A 36 -0.30 -10.93 0.19
N LEU A 37 0.27 -10.99 1.40
CA LEU A 37 0.66 -12.26 2.03
C LEU A 37 -0.57 -13.13 2.31
N ILE A 38 -1.66 -12.54 2.81
CA ILE A 38 -2.93 -13.26 3.01
C ILE A 38 -3.41 -13.85 1.69
N LEU A 39 -3.44 -13.06 0.61
CA LEU A 39 -3.87 -13.55 -0.71
C LEU A 39 -2.92 -14.61 -1.28
N TRP A 40 -1.62 -14.52 -0.98
CA TRP A 40 -0.64 -15.51 -1.39
C TRP A 40 -0.86 -16.87 -0.71
N PHE A 41 -1.17 -16.87 0.59
CA PHE A 41 -1.39 -18.10 1.36
C PHE A 41 -2.82 -18.64 1.25
N PHE A 42 -3.79 -17.79 0.91
CA PHE A 42 -5.22 -18.14 0.81
C PHE A 42 -5.78 -17.65 -0.54
N PRO A 43 -5.36 -18.26 -1.67
CA PRO A 43 -5.76 -17.82 -3.00
C PRO A 43 -7.27 -17.98 -3.24
N GLU A 44 -7.95 -18.87 -2.52
CA GLU A 44 -9.39 -19.09 -2.64
C GLU A 44 -10.22 -17.82 -2.43
N ILE A 45 -9.69 -16.87 -1.63
CA ILE A 45 -10.33 -15.58 -1.34
C ILE A 45 -10.61 -14.80 -2.64
N VAL A 46 -9.73 -14.91 -3.64
CA VAL A 46 -9.86 -14.17 -4.91
C VAL A 46 -10.31 -15.05 -6.09
N THR A 47 -10.21 -16.38 -5.98
CA THR A 47 -10.61 -17.29 -7.06
C THR A 47 -12.08 -17.72 -7.00
N ILE A 48 -12.80 -17.42 -5.92
CA ILE A 48 -14.24 -17.75 -5.77
C ILE A 48 -15.09 -17.20 -6.92
N VAL A 49 -14.88 -15.94 -7.33
CA VAL A 49 -15.72 -15.33 -8.37
C VAL A 49 -15.50 -15.98 -9.74
N PRO A 50 -14.25 -16.16 -10.22
CA PRO A 50 -13.97 -16.96 -11.41
C PRO A 50 -14.58 -18.37 -11.35
N GLN A 51 -14.44 -19.08 -10.23
CA GLN A 51 -14.97 -20.44 -10.05
C GLN A 51 -16.50 -20.54 -10.10
N LEU A 52 -17.21 -19.45 -9.83
CA LEU A 52 -18.68 -19.39 -9.91
C LEU A 52 -19.20 -19.01 -11.30
N LEU A 53 -18.34 -18.45 -12.15
CA LEU A 53 -18.68 -18.01 -13.51
C LEU A 53 -18.31 -19.07 -14.57
N GLU A 54 -17.45 -20.02 -14.22
CA GLU A 54 -17.18 -21.26 -14.97
C GLU A 54 -18.22 -22.35 -14.64
#